data_AF-A9GBC3-F1
#
_entry.id   AF-A9GBC3-F1
#
_cell.length_a   1.000
_cell.length_b   1.000
_cell.length_c   1.000
_cell.angle_alpha   90.00
_cell.angle_beta   90.00
_cell.angle_gamma   90.00
#
_symmetry.space_group_name_H-M   'P 1'
#
loop_
_entity.id
_entity.type
_entity.pdbx_description
1 polymer ?
#
loop_
_entity_poly.entity_id
_entity_poly.type
_entity_poly.pdbx_seq_one_letter_code
_entity_poly.pdbx_strand_id
1 'polypeptide(L)'
;MSAAARAALAALVAVAVGGCSPPDEIMLAVSTDLAMPDDFSALQVQVFEGGTPKFSASYERLGKPDAAARMPATIGFYSSNGGGDAIRIKVSALIGDELGAPRILREAVTRIPKDRVALLTLPLNFLCDDSGESDESGGVVNKHCSEGQTCVAGACVSSEVDAGALPDYAPGDVYGGGDGDGDGDCFDVSACFQGTTPAEVDAACSIAGEAGVPLNVALETAAGDGICDDDDRCLVALDAGSADGFRVAEDGRIQLPTAVCDQVAAGKIAAVVTSPVTAACVQKTMGLPTCGPWSASGSAKP
;
A
#
# COMPACT_ATOMS: atom_id res chain seq x y z
N MET A 1 -71.56 1.52 -46.30
CA MET A 1 -70.48 1.17 -47.23
C MET A 1 -69.17 1.67 -46.65
N SER A 2 -68.18 0.78 -46.62
CA SER A 2 -66.74 0.99 -46.40
C SER A 2 -66.22 1.32 -45.00
N ALA A 3 -65.68 0.26 -44.39
CA ALA A 3 -64.72 0.23 -43.31
C ALA A 3 -63.41 0.94 -43.67
N ALA A 4 -62.70 1.44 -42.66
CA ALA A 4 -61.26 1.64 -42.71
C ALA A 4 -60.69 1.43 -41.31
N ALA A 5 -60.14 0.23 -41.08
CA ALA A 5 -59.34 -0.10 -39.93
C ALA A 5 -58.01 0.67 -40.01
N ARG A 6 -57.63 1.35 -38.91
CA ARG A 6 -56.27 1.89 -38.75
C ARG A 6 -55.60 1.12 -37.63
N ALA A 7 -54.66 0.26 -38.03
CA ALA A 7 -53.72 -0.41 -37.16
C ALA A 7 -52.78 0.64 -36.54
N ALA A 8 -52.74 0.72 -35.22
CA ALA A 8 -51.74 1.49 -34.50
C ALA A 8 -50.51 0.60 -34.29
N LEU A 9 -49.42 0.94 -34.99
CA LEU A 9 -48.12 0.29 -34.86
C LEU A 9 -47.47 0.78 -33.56
N ALA A 10 -47.29 -0.12 -32.59
CA ALA A 10 -46.50 0.16 -31.39
C ALA A 10 -45.02 0.13 -31.76
N ALA A 11 -44.36 1.30 -31.75
CA ALA A 11 -42.92 1.40 -31.89
C ALA A 11 -42.26 1.10 -30.52
N LEU A 12 -41.71 -0.10 -30.37
CA LEU A 12 -40.77 -0.44 -29.30
C LEU A 12 -39.47 0.32 -29.56
N VAL A 13 -39.25 1.41 -28.82
CA VAL A 13 -37.93 2.04 -28.72
C VAL A 13 -37.10 1.18 -27.78
N ALA A 14 -36.26 0.31 -28.36
CA ALA A 14 -35.19 -0.34 -27.62
C ALA A 14 -34.14 0.72 -27.28
N VAL A 15 -34.13 1.19 -26.03
CA VAL A 15 -33.02 1.96 -25.48
C VAL A 15 -31.85 0.99 -25.36
N ALA A 16 -30.96 1.01 -26.35
CA ALA A 16 -29.65 0.38 -26.23
C ALA A 16 -28.90 1.11 -25.11
N VAL A 17 -28.85 0.49 -23.94
CA VAL A 17 -27.93 0.88 -22.87
C VAL A 17 -26.54 0.58 -23.43
N GLY A 18 -25.93 1.55 -24.09
CA GLY A 18 -24.52 1.51 -24.43
C GLY A 18 -23.76 1.52 -23.11
N GLY A 19 -23.52 0.33 -22.56
CA GLY A 19 -22.64 0.18 -21.42
C GLY A 19 -21.27 0.65 -21.86
N CYS A 20 -20.82 1.78 -21.30
CA CYS A 20 -19.42 2.13 -21.37
C CYS A 20 -18.67 0.96 -20.71
N SER A 21 -17.82 0.26 -21.47
CA SER A 21 -16.85 -0.64 -20.87
C SER A 21 -16.05 0.14 -19.82
N PRO A 22 -15.71 -0.47 -18.68
CA PRO A 22 -14.77 0.13 -17.74
C PRO A 22 -13.48 0.54 -18.47
N PRO A 23 -12.84 1.65 -18.06
CA PRO A 23 -11.59 2.06 -18.69
C PRO A 23 -10.49 1.02 -18.48
N ASP A 24 -9.59 0.91 -19.45
CA ASP A 24 -8.36 0.12 -19.36
C ASP A 24 -7.38 0.84 -18.43
N GLU A 25 -7.38 0.51 -17.14
CA GLU A 25 -6.70 1.33 -16.14
C GLU A 25 -6.01 0.49 -15.05
N ILE A 26 -4.84 0.96 -14.63
CA ILE A 26 -4.25 0.59 -13.34
C ILE A 26 -4.48 1.74 -12.37
N MET A 27 -5.17 1.45 -11.27
CA MET A 27 -5.18 2.31 -10.10
C MET A 27 -4.01 1.92 -9.20
N LEU A 28 -2.95 2.73 -9.21
CA LEU A 28 -1.84 2.59 -8.28
C LEU A 28 -2.31 3.09 -6.91
N ALA A 29 -2.22 2.25 -5.87
CA ALA A 29 -2.36 2.66 -4.49
C ALA A 29 -1.00 2.60 -3.78
N VAL A 30 -0.59 3.72 -3.20
CA VAL A 30 0.63 3.81 -2.39
C VAL A 30 0.23 4.00 -0.93
N SER A 31 0.65 3.07 -0.07
CA SER A 31 0.50 3.14 1.38
C SER A 31 1.87 3.03 2.06
N THR A 32 1.91 3.18 3.38
CA THR A 32 3.13 3.03 4.17
C THR A 32 2.79 2.61 5.59
N ASP A 33 3.74 1.96 6.26
CA ASP A 33 3.73 1.62 7.68
C ASP A 33 4.54 2.63 8.54
N LEU A 34 5.06 3.69 7.90
CA LEU A 34 5.86 4.75 8.50
C LEU A 34 5.03 6.02 8.78
N ALA A 35 5.52 6.85 9.70
CA ALA A 35 4.94 8.13 10.07
C ALA A 35 5.45 9.28 9.20
N MET A 36 4.58 10.25 8.91
CA MET A 36 4.94 11.46 8.15
C MET A 36 4.66 12.71 8.99
N PRO A 37 5.51 13.75 8.93
CA PRO A 37 6.69 13.90 8.07
C PRO A 37 7.96 13.23 8.60
N ASP A 38 7.91 12.60 9.78
CA ASP A 38 9.10 12.26 10.55
C ASP A 38 9.98 11.20 9.87
N ASP A 39 9.39 10.16 9.27
CA ASP A 39 10.15 9.11 8.57
C ASP A 39 10.47 9.47 7.12
N PHE A 40 9.56 10.18 6.46
CA PHE A 40 9.73 10.78 5.14
C PHE A 40 8.66 11.86 4.92
N SER A 41 8.91 12.76 3.97
CA SER A 41 8.06 13.94 3.77
C SER A 41 7.77 14.24 2.30
N ALA A 42 8.30 13.44 1.38
CA ALA A 42 7.95 13.50 -0.03
C ALA A 42 7.80 12.11 -0.66
N LEU A 43 6.88 12.02 -1.62
CA LEU A 43 6.64 10.87 -2.46
C LEU A 43 6.97 11.23 -3.91
N GLN A 44 7.77 10.41 -4.59
CA GLN A 44 7.98 10.53 -6.03
C GLN A 44 7.39 9.32 -6.74
N VAL A 45 6.59 9.57 -7.79
CA VAL A 45 6.02 8.54 -8.65
C VAL A 45 6.48 8.77 -10.07
N GLN A 46 7.13 7.75 -10.65
CA GLN A 46 7.61 7.78 -12.03
C GLN A 46 7.05 6.59 -12.81
N VAL A 47 6.54 6.84 -14.02
CA VAL A 47 6.03 5.79 -14.91
C VAL A 47 6.76 5.84 -16.24
N PHE A 48 7.18 4.67 -16.69
CA PHE A 48 7.90 4.47 -17.94
C PHE A 48 7.15 3.49 -18.83
N GLU A 49 7.17 3.75 -20.13
CA GLU A 49 6.65 2.85 -21.18
C GLU A 49 7.79 2.61 -22.19
N GLY A 50 8.19 1.35 -22.37
CA GLY A 50 9.33 1.01 -23.22
C GLY A 50 10.64 1.71 -22.81
N GLY A 51 10.83 1.94 -21.51
CA GLY A 51 11.99 2.66 -20.96
C GLY A 51 11.93 4.19 -21.07
N THR A 52 10.92 4.74 -21.76
CA THR A 52 10.73 6.19 -21.90
C THR A 52 9.86 6.71 -20.76
N PRO A 53 10.26 7.78 -20.03
CA PRO A 53 9.41 8.37 -19.00
C PRO A 53 8.14 8.97 -19.62
N LYS A 54 6.99 8.62 -19.06
CA LYS A 54 5.65 9.10 -19.46
C LYS A 54 4.98 9.94 -18.38
N PHE A 55 5.33 9.68 -17.12
CA PHE A 55 4.84 10.43 -15.97
C PHE A 55 5.96 10.56 -14.94
N SER A 56 6.05 11.73 -14.31
CA SER A 56 6.91 11.98 -13.17
C SER A 56 6.27 13.07 -12.34
N ALA A 57 5.89 12.74 -11.11
CA ALA A 57 5.30 13.68 -10.16
C ALA A 57 5.92 13.50 -8.78
N SER A 58 5.94 14.62 -8.04
CA SER A 58 6.43 14.68 -6.67
C SER A 58 5.34 15.29 -5.79
N TYR A 59 5.09 14.66 -4.65
CA TYR A 59 4.12 15.09 -3.66
C TYR A 59 4.89 15.39 -2.38
N GLU A 60 5.09 16.68 -2.12
CA GLU A 60 5.93 17.17 -1.03
C GLU A 60 5.11 17.51 0.21
N ARG A 61 5.82 17.76 1.31
CA ARG A 61 5.26 18.22 2.60
C ARG A 61 4.21 17.25 3.17
N LEU A 62 4.36 15.95 2.91
CA LEU A 62 3.45 14.93 3.43
C LEU A 62 3.42 14.98 4.96
N GLY A 63 2.23 14.81 5.55
CA GLY A 63 1.98 14.96 6.98
C GLY A 63 1.85 16.41 7.49
N LYS A 64 2.03 17.42 6.63
CA LYS A 64 1.77 18.83 6.98
C LYS A 64 0.34 19.27 6.61
N PRO A 65 -0.21 20.33 7.24
CA PRO A 65 -1.56 20.81 6.94
C PRO A 65 -1.80 21.24 5.49
N ASP A 66 -0.74 21.60 4.77
CA ASP A 66 -0.73 22.01 3.36
C ASP A 66 -0.07 20.96 2.45
N ALA A 67 -0.08 19.69 2.86
CA ALA A 67 0.49 18.58 2.11
C ALA A 67 -0.08 18.49 0.68
N ALA A 68 0.78 18.14 -0.28
CA ALA A 68 0.37 17.94 -1.67
C ALA A 68 -0.51 16.70 -1.87
N ALA A 69 -0.47 15.75 -0.92
CA ALA A 69 -1.30 14.54 -0.90
C ALA A 69 -1.47 14.01 0.54
N ARG A 70 -2.47 13.14 0.71
CA ARG A 70 -2.67 12.30 1.90
C ARG A 70 -2.38 10.84 1.55
N MET A 71 -2.13 10.00 2.56
CA MET A 71 -1.81 8.58 2.38
C MET A 71 -2.89 7.67 2.98
N PRO A 72 -3.29 6.56 2.34
CA PRO A 72 -2.84 6.11 1.04
C PRO A 72 -3.17 7.09 -0.09
N ALA A 73 -2.34 7.12 -1.12
CA ALA A 73 -2.56 7.93 -2.31
C ALA A 73 -2.89 7.02 -3.49
N THR A 74 -3.92 7.36 -4.28
CA THR A 74 -4.27 6.64 -5.50
C THR A 74 -4.01 7.45 -6.76
N ILE A 75 -3.41 6.85 -7.78
CA ILE A 75 -3.13 7.48 -9.08
C ILE A 75 -3.55 6.53 -10.20
N GLY A 76 -4.42 7.01 -11.09
CA GLY A 76 -4.89 6.26 -12.25
C GLY A 76 -3.95 6.37 -13.46
N PHE A 77 -3.61 5.23 -14.06
CA PHE A 77 -2.86 5.15 -15.32
C PHE A 77 -3.68 4.37 -16.36
N TYR A 78 -4.18 5.08 -17.36
CA TYR A 78 -5.04 4.52 -18.41
C TYR A 78 -4.28 4.27 -19.72
N SER A 79 -4.74 3.27 -20.48
CA SER A 79 -4.28 3.05 -21.85
C SER A 79 -5.07 3.90 -22.84
N SER A 80 -4.37 4.53 -23.78
CA SER A 80 -5.01 5.17 -24.95
C SER A 80 -5.17 4.24 -26.15
N ASN A 81 -4.64 3.00 -26.06
CA ASN A 81 -4.55 2.04 -27.16
C ASN A 81 -5.37 0.76 -26.94
N GLY A 82 -6.28 0.76 -25.96
CA GLY A 82 -7.13 -0.40 -25.67
C GLY A 82 -6.46 -1.46 -24.77
N GLY A 83 -5.55 -1.04 -23.89
CA GLY A 83 -4.88 -1.88 -22.90
C GLY A 83 -3.75 -2.78 -23.45
N GLY A 84 -3.00 -3.40 -22.53
CA GLY A 84 -1.87 -4.29 -22.81
C GLY A 84 -0.49 -3.60 -22.86
N ASP A 85 -0.47 -2.27 -22.76
CA ASP A 85 0.74 -1.46 -22.69
C ASP A 85 1.59 -1.90 -21.48
N ALA A 86 2.85 -2.21 -21.72
CA ALA A 86 3.79 -2.58 -20.66
C ALA A 86 4.35 -1.32 -20.01
N ILE A 87 4.08 -1.17 -18.72
CA ILE A 87 4.51 -0.02 -17.92
C ILE A 87 5.43 -0.48 -16.79
N ARG A 88 6.40 0.35 -16.47
CA ARG A 88 7.19 0.26 -15.24
C ARG A 88 6.87 1.44 -14.35
N ILE A 89 6.49 1.16 -13.12
CA ILE A 89 6.13 2.15 -12.10
C ILE A 89 7.21 2.11 -11.02
N LYS A 90 7.75 3.27 -10.67
CA LYS A 90 8.63 3.48 -9.52
C LYS A 90 7.94 4.40 -8.52
N VAL A 91 8.00 4.01 -7.25
CA VAL A 91 7.45 4.76 -6.13
C VAL A 91 8.54 4.90 -5.09
N SER A 92 8.87 6.14 -4.73
CA SER A 92 9.98 6.43 -3.82
C SER A 92 9.54 7.30 -2.65
N ALA A 93 9.95 6.92 -1.44
CA ALA A 93 9.90 7.79 -0.27
C ALA A 93 11.19 8.63 -0.20
N LEU A 94 11.07 9.93 0.06
CA LEU A 94 12.22 10.84 0.18
C LEU A 94 12.18 11.59 1.51
N ILE A 95 13.35 11.73 2.14
CA ILE A 95 13.53 12.44 3.41
C ILE A 95 13.81 13.92 3.13
N GLY A 96 13.20 14.81 3.90
CA GLY A 96 13.39 16.26 3.83
C GLY A 96 12.19 16.98 3.22
N ASP A 97 12.06 18.26 3.54
CA ASP A 97 10.86 19.06 3.22
C ASP A 97 10.60 19.26 1.70
N GLU A 98 11.53 18.85 0.85
CA GLU A 98 11.50 18.89 -0.62
C GLU A 98 11.92 17.51 -1.18
N LEU A 99 12.29 17.42 -2.47
CA LEU A 99 12.96 16.25 -3.05
C LEU A 99 14.37 16.06 -2.49
N GLY A 100 14.45 15.57 -1.25
CA GLY A 100 15.71 15.22 -0.60
C GLY A 100 16.20 13.82 -0.98
N ALA A 101 16.93 13.17 -0.07
CA ALA A 101 17.53 11.86 -0.35
C ALA A 101 16.44 10.77 -0.42
N PRO A 102 16.45 9.91 -1.46
CA PRO A 102 15.61 8.72 -1.47
C PRO A 102 15.95 7.82 -0.28
N ARG A 103 14.90 7.30 0.36
CA ARG A 103 14.99 6.36 1.48
C ARG A 103 14.52 4.97 1.08
N ILE A 104 13.36 4.89 0.45
CA ILE A 104 12.72 3.63 0.04
C ILE A 104 12.38 3.72 -1.44
N LEU A 105 12.62 2.64 -2.19
CA LEU A 105 12.18 2.48 -3.56
C LEU A 105 11.40 1.17 -3.73
N ARG A 106 10.17 1.30 -4.24
CA ARG A 106 9.32 0.19 -4.68
C ARG A 106 9.11 0.27 -6.19
N GLU A 107 9.24 -0.85 -6.88
CA GLU A 107 9.05 -0.92 -8.33
C GLU A 107 8.04 -2.00 -8.70
N ALA A 108 7.30 -1.77 -9.79
CA ALA A 108 6.55 -2.83 -10.46
C ALA A 108 6.64 -2.66 -11.98
N VAL A 109 6.68 -3.80 -12.67
CA VAL A 109 6.54 -3.93 -14.12
C VAL A 109 5.28 -4.74 -14.37
N THR A 110 4.35 -4.19 -15.12
CA THR A 110 3.08 -4.85 -15.40
C THR A 110 2.48 -4.34 -16.70
N ARG A 111 1.29 -4.83 -17.05
CA ARG A 111 0.53 -4.39 -18.22
C ARG A 111 -0.77 -3.73 -17.78
N ILE A 112 -1.15 -2.65 -18.46
CA ILE A 112 -2.48 -2.08 -18.26
C ILE A 112 -3.52 -3.13 -18.68
N PRO A 113 -4.48 -3.52 -17.80
CA PRO A 113 -5.48 -4.52 -18.11
C PRO A 113 -6.43 -4.03 -19.20
N LYS A 114 -7.27 -4.94 -19.72
CA LYS A 114 -8.34 -4.60 -20.66
C LYS A 114 -9.69 -4.70 -19.96
N ASP A 115 -10.60 -3.79 -20.31
CA ASP A 115 -12.01 -3.74 -19.91
C ASP A 115 -12.25 -3.73 -18.38
N ARG A 116 -11.27 -3.26 -17.59
CA ARG A 116 -11.36 -3.14 -16.12
C ARG A 116 -10.35 -2.16 -15.53
N VAL A 117 -10.65 -1.70 -14.32
CA VAL A 117 -9.72 -0.96 -13.46
C VAL A 117 -9.09 -1.93 -12.47
N ALA A 118 -7.79 -2.21 -12.61
CA ALA A 118 -7.06 -3.08 -11.70
C ALA A 118 -6.40 -2.28 -10.56
N LEU A 119 -6.45 -2.79 -9.34
CA LEU A 119 -5.72 -2.24 -8.21
C LEU A 119 -4.29 -2.81 -8.18
N LEU A 120 -3.30 -1.94 -8.21
CA LEU A 120 -1.90 -2.26 -7.96
C LEU A 120 -1.43 -1.55 -6.69
N THR A 121 -1.10 -2.31 -5.65
CA THR A 121 -0.60 -1.77 -4.38
C THR A 121 0.93 -1.80 -4.34
N LEU A 122 1.56 -0.64 -4.13
CA LEU A 122 3.01 -0.52 -3.93
C LEU A 122 3.30 0.15 -2.58
N PRO A 123 3.20 -0.59 -1.47
CA PRO A 123 3.46 -0.04 -0.15
C PRO A 123 4.96 0.28 0.03
N LEU A 124 5.23 1.38 0.74
CA LEU A 124 6.56 1.82 1.16
C LEU A 124 6.77 1.36 2.61
N ASN A 125 7.48 0.25 2.79
CA ASN A 125 7.59 -0.41 4.10
C ASN A 125 8.92 -0.12 4.79
N PHE A 126 8.90 0.02 6.11
CA PHE A 126 10.08 0.13 6.98
C PHE A 126 11.13 -0.96 6.69
N LEU A 127 10.71 -2.21 6.45
CA LEU A 127 11.63 -3.30 6.16
C LEU A 127 12.43 -3.11 4.87
N CYS A 128 12.02 -2.17 4.01
CA CYS A 128 12.70 -1.76 2.78
C CYS A 128 13.45 -0.42 2.92
N ASP A 129 13.70 0.02 4.14
CA ASP A 129 14.56 1.16 4.46
C ASP A 129 15.93 1.05 3.75
N ASP A 130 16.46 2.20 3.31
CA ASP A 130 17.70 2.37 2.54
C ASP A 130 17.72 1.70 1.14
N SER A 131 16.59 1.20 0.64
CA SER A 131 16.52 0.55 -0.68
C SER A 131 16.62 1.51 -1.87
N GLY A 132 16.39 2.80 -1.67
CA GLY A 132 16.45 3.81 -2.73
C GLY A 132 17.75 4.63 -2.68
N GLU A 133 18.29 4.95 -3.85
CA GLU A 133 19.37 5.93 -3.99
C GLU A 133 19.17 6.80 -5.25
N SER A 134 19.70 8.01 -5.24
CA SER A 134 19.63 8.91 -6.38
C SER A 134 20.54 8.44 -7.51
N ASP A 135 20.04 8.46 -8.75
CA ASP A 135 20.87 8.35 -9.94
C ASP A 135 21.37 9.72 -10.44
N GLU A 136 22.32 9.68 -11.37
CA GLU A 136 22.94 10.90 -11.94
C GLU A 136 21.97 11.78 -12.74
N SER A 137 20.81 11.25 -13.12
CA SER A 137 19.77 11.93 -13.90
C SER A 137 18.63 12.48 -13.04
N GLY A 138 18.73 12.39 -11.71
CA GLY A 138 17.69 12.83 -10.78
C GLY A 138 16.53 11.84 -10.65
N GLY A 139 16.69 10.61 -11.14
CA GLY A 139 15.82 9.48 -10.86
C GLY A 139 16.25 8.74 -9.58
N VAL A 140 15.49 7.71 -9.23
CA VAL A 140 15.78 6.82 -8.09
C VAL A 140 16.04 5.42 -8.61
N VAL A 141 17.13 4.81 -8.16
CA VAL A 141 17.52 3.42 -8.47
C VAL A 141 17.57 2.59 -7.20
N ASN A 142 17.50 1.27 -7.38
CA ASN A 142 17.53 0.33 -6.27
C ASN A 142 18.98 0.13 -5.83
N LYS A 143 19.25 0.35 -4.55
CA LYS A 143 20.57 0.19 -3.92
C LYS A 143 20.89 -1.26 -3.54
N HIS A 144 19.87 -2.10 -3.34
CA HIS A 144 20.00 -3.41 -2.69
C HIS A 144 19.65 -4.59 -3.60
N CYS A 145 18.59 -4.44 -4.40
CA CYS A 145 18.07 -5.48 -5.27
C CYS A 145 18.68 -5.41 -6.66
N SER A 146 18.84 -6.58 -7.29
CA SER A 146 19.35 -6.67 -8.66
C SER A 146 18.36 -6.09 -9.68
N GLU A 147 18.82 -5.89 -10.91
CA GLU A 147 17.95 -5.48 -12.01
C GLU A 147 16.73 -6.42 -12.17
N GLY A 148 15.54 -5.85 -12.38
CA GLY A 148 14.28 -6.61 -12.45
C GLY A 148 13.75 -7.09 -11.09
N GLN A 149 14.37 -6.66 -9.99
CA GLN A 149 13.92 -6.93 -8.64
C GLN A 149 13.63 -5.63 -7.87
N THR A 150 12.96 -5.80 -6.74
CA THR A 150 12.49 -4.72 -5.88
C THR A 150 12.30 -5.26 -4.47
N CYS A 151 12.39 -4.39 -3.47
CA CYS A 151 12.21 -4.79 -2.08
C CYS A 151 10.71 -4.98 -1.75
N VAL A 152 10.39 -6.10 -1.11
CA VAL A 152 9.10 -6.44 -0.50
C VAL A 152 9.37 -6.99 0.88
N ALA A 153 8.94 -6.27 1.92
CA ALA A 153 9.17 -6.64 3.31
C ALA A 153 10.63 -7.05 3.60
N GLY A 154 11.60 -6.30 3.05
CA GLY A 154 13.03 -6.53 3.23
C GLY A 154 13.64 -7.65 2.37
N ALA A 155 12.87 -8.30 1.50
CA ALA A 155 13.36 -9.29 0.55
C ALA A 155 13.35 -8.75 -0.88
N CYS A 156 14.39 -9.07 -1.65
CA CYS A 156 14.41 -8.78 -3.08
C CYS A 156 13.60 -9.82 -3.86
N VAL A 157 12.47 -9.39 -4.41
CA VAL A 157 11.58 -10.21 -5.25
C VAL A 157 11.50 -9.61 -6.65
N SER A 158 10.91 -10.35 -7.61
CA SER A 158 10.70 -9.81 -8.95
C SER A 158 9.82 -8.55 -8.91
N SER A 159 10.14 -7.56 -9.75
CA SER A 159 9.25 -6.42 -9.98
C SER A 159 8.13 -6.75 -10.95
N GLU A 160 8.16 -7.89 -11.64
CA GLU A 160 7.08 -8.30 -12.54
C GLU A 160 5.82 -8.67 -11.76
N VAL A 161 4.70 -8.05 -12.14
CA VAL A 161 3.39 -8.28 -11.54
C VAL A 161 2.41 -8.69 -12.64
N ASP A 162 1.78 -9.86 -12.48
CA ASP A 162 0.77 -10.35 -13.42
C ASP A 162 -0.52 -9.51 -13.30
N ALA A 163 -0.79 -8.71 -14.33
CA ALA A 163 -1.98 -7.87 -14.42
C ALA A 163 -3.30 -8.66 -14.35
N GLY A 164 -3.28 -9.94 -14.77
CA GLY A 164 -4.43 -10.83 -14.69
C GLY A 164 -4.74 -11.30 -13.28
N ALA A 165 -3.76 -11.25 -12.38
CA ALA A 165 -3.89 -11.63 -10.97
C ALA A 165 -4.22 -10.45 -10.05
N LEU A 166 -4.15 -9.21 -10.54
CA LEU A 166 -4.51 -8.02 -9.76
C LEU A 166 -6.02 -8.01 -9.45
N PRO A 167 -6.46 -7.62 -8.25
CA PRO A 167 -7.89 -7.44 -7.97
C PRO A 167 -8.48 -6.27 -8.78
N ASP A 168 -9.82 -6.21 -8.88
CA ASP A 168 -10.50 -5.01 -9.35
C ASP A 168 -10.35 -3.91 -8.31
N TYR A 169 -10.23 -2.66 -8.75
CA TYR A 169 -10.15 -1.52 -7.85
C TYR A 169 -11.52 -1.21 -7.24
N ALA A 170 -11.56 -1.17 -5.90
CA ALA A 170 -12.59 -0.48 -5.14
C ALA A 170 -11.93 0.46 -4.13
N PRO A 171 -12.41 1.72 -3.96
CA PRO A 171 -11.85 2.65 -2.99
C PRO A 171 -11.80 2.10 -1.57
N GLY A 172 -12.85 1.35 -1.16
CA GLY A 172 -12.92 0.75 0.16
C GLY A 172 -11.81 -0.26 0.46
N ASP A 173 -11.19 -0.86 -0.56
CA ASP A 173 -10.06 -1.79 -0.39
C ASP A 173 -8.74 -1.07 -0.12
N VAL A 174 -8.69 0.26 -0.30
CA VAL A 174 -7.52 1.11 -0.07
C VAL A 174 -7.72 1.99 1.16
N TYR A 175 -8.94 2.50 1.33
CA TYR A 175 -9.25 3.55 2.29
C TYR A 175 -10.00 3.06 3.53
N GLY A 176 -9.84 1.80 3.93
CA GLY A 176 -10.51 1.26 5.12
C GLY A 176 -12.04 1.29 5.01
N GLY A 177 -12.57 0.97 3.83
CA GLY A 177 -14.00 1.03 3.54
C GLY A 177 -14.53 2.39 3.08
N GLY A 178 -13.71 3.45 3.12
CA GLY A 178 -14.05 4.80 2.66
C GLY A 178 -13.75 5.07 1.18
N ASP A 179 -13.78 6.34 0.81
CA ASP A 179 -13.50 6.83 -0.56
C ASP A 179 -12.22 7.68 -0.68
N GLY A 180 -11.53 7.94 0.43
CA GLY A 180 -10.29 8.72 0.49
C GLY A 180 -10.50 10.17 0.95
N ASP A 181 -11.71 10.55 1.34
CA ASP A 181 -12.02 11.86 1.92
C ASP A 181 -11.91 11.92 3.45
N GLY A 182 -11.34 10.89 4.09
CA GLY A 182 -11.23 10.76 5.55
C GLY A 182 -12.45 10.13 6.21
N ASP A 183 -13.25 9.41 5.42
CA ASP A 183 -14.53 8.80 5.80
C ASP A 183 -14.41 7.29 6.16
N GLY A 184 -13.31 6.63 5.77
CA GLY A 184 -13.06 5.23 6.10
C GLY A 184 -12.37 5.00 7.44
N ASP A 185 -12.22 3.74 7.81
CA ASP A 185 -11.51 3.32 9.03
C ASP A 185 -9.99 3.36 8.85
N CYS A 186 -9.27 3.53 9.96
CA CYS A 186 -7.82 3.40 10.00
C CYS A 186 -7.39 2.58 11.23
N PHE A 187 -6.20 1.99 11.16
CA PHE A 187 -5.60 1.24 12.25
C PHE A 187 -4.79 2.19 13.14
N ASP A 188 -5.29 2.42 14.35
CA ASP A 188 -4.60 3.23 15.38
C ASP A 188 -3.51 2.39 16.04
N VAL A 189 -2.27 2.55 15.57
CA VAL A 189 -1.12 1.76 16.06
C VAL A 189 -0.91 1.99 17.55
N SER A 190 -0.86 3.24 17.99
CA SER A 190 -0.57 3.58 19.39
C SER A 190 -1.66 3.04 20.32
N ALA A 191 -2.93 3.23 20.00
CA ALA A 191 -4.05 2.72 20.81
C ALA A 191 -4.10 1.18 20.81
N CYS A 192 -3.92 0.55 19.64
CA CYS A 192 -4.05 -0.90 19.52
C CYS A 192 -2.87 -1.71 20.05
N PHE A 193 -1.77 -1.05 20.33
CA PHE A 193 -0.61 -1.63 20.99
C PHE A 193 -0.38 -1.05 22.40
N GLN A 194 -1.39 -0.41 23.00
CA GLN A 194 -1.35 -0.14 24.44
C GLN A 194 -1.37 -1.46 25.23
N GLY A 195 -0.37 -1.66 26.08
CA GLY A 195 -0.24 -2.90 26.87
C GLY A 195 0.13 -4.13 26.04
N THR A 196 0.95 -3.95 24.99
CA THR A 196 1.47 -5.06 24.18
C THR A 196 2.12 -6.17 24.99
N THR A 197 2.15 -7.36 24.39
CA THR A 197 2.97 -8.47 24.87
C THR A 197 4.17 -8.67 23.93
N PRO A 198 5.42 -8.62 24.43
CA PRO A 198 6.59 -9.02 23.67
C PRO A 198 6.46 -10.46 23.20
N ALA A 199 6.80 -10.70 21.93
CA ALA A 199 6.77 -12.02 21.32
C ALA A 199 8.20 -12.50 21.04
N GLU A 200 8.53 -13.70 21.53
CA GLU A 200 9.82 -14.31 21.24
C GLU A 200 9.84 -14.83 19.79
N VAL A 201 10.77 -14.29 18.99
CA VAL A 201 11.01 -14.72 17.62
C VAL A 201 11.92 -15.94 17.63
N ASP A 202 11.49 -17.02 16.99
CA ASP A 202 12.24 -18.26 16.93
C ASP A 202 13.19 -18.34 15.72
N ALA A 203 13.95 -19.43 15.64
CA ALA A 203 14.91 -19.68 14.56
C ALA A 203 14.27 -19.85 13.16
N ALA A 204 12.95 -20.07 13.08
CA ALA A 204 12.19 -20.12 11.83
C ALA A 204 11.60 -18.76 11.44
N CYS A 205 11.99 -17.69 12.15
CA CYS A 205 11.43 -16.36 12.01
C CYS A 205 9.91 -16.33 12.23
N SER A 206 9.45 -17.08 13.22
CA SER A 206 8.06 -17.13 13.63
C SER A 206 7.90 -16.76 15.10
N ILE A 207 6.69 -16.33 15.47
CA ILE A 207 6.29 -16.11 16.86
C ILE A 207 5.15 -17.05 17.24
N ALA A 208 5.00 -17.27 18.54
CA ALA A 208 3.90 -18.07 19.06
C ALA A 208 2.54 -17.42 18.73
N GLY A 209 1.58 -18.27 18.39
CA GLY A 209 0.18 -17.90 18.20
C GLY A 209 -0.69 -19.12 18.47
N GLU A 210 -2.01 -18.90 18.56
CA GLU A 210 -2.99 -19.96 18.82
C GLU A 210 -4.00 -20.02 17.67
N ALA A 211 -4.28 -21.23 17.19
CA ALA A 211 -5.21 -21.44 16.09
C ALA A 211 -6.60 -20.86 16.44
N GLY A 212 -7.11 -19.98 15.57
CA GLY A 212 -8.40 -19.32 15.78
C GLY A 212 -8.37 -18.09 16.71
N VAL A 213 -7.19 -17.71 17.22
CA VAL A 213 -7.00 -16.50 18.03
C VAL A 213 -6.20 -15.47 17.21
N PRO A 214 -6.87 -14.56 16.48
CA PRO A 214 -6.17 -13.58 15.66
C PRO A 214 -5.44 -12.54 16.53
N LEU A 215 -4.22 -12.20 16.13
CA LEU A 215 -3.38 -11.19 16.75
C LEU A 215 -3.01 -10.11 15.71
N ASN A 216 -2.77 -8.91 16.21
CA ASN A 216 -2.01 -7.88 15.53
C ASN A 216 -0.53 -8.00 15.90
N VAL A 217 0.35 -7.65 14.96
CA VAL A 217 1.80 -7.73 15.13
C VAL A 217 2.42 -6.40 14.76
N ALA A 218 3.34 -5.91 15.59
CA ALA A 218 4.15 -4.74 15.29
C ALA A 218 5.62 -4.97 15.61
N LEU A 219 6.47 -4.16 14.99
CA LEU A 219 7.91 -4.08 15.22
C LEU A 219 8.19 -2.83 16.04
N GLU A 220 8.78 -2.98 17.21
CA GLU A 220 9.33 -1.85 17.97
C GLU A 220 10.70 -1.51 17.39
N THR A 221 10.83 -0.31 16.81
CA THR A 221 12.04 0.11 16.11
C THR A 221 13.05 0.71 17.10
N ALA A 222 14.34 0.45 16.88
CA ALA A 222 15.40 0.96 17.76
C ALA A 222 15.78 2.42 17.45
N ALA A 223 15.48 2.90 16.25
CA ALA A 223 15.88 4.22 15.74
C ALA A 223 14.75 5.27 15.80
N GLY A 224 13.57 4.89 16.28
CA GLY A 224 12.41 5.79 16.37
C GLY A 224 11.59 5.90 15.09
N ASP A 225 11.76 4.98 14.15
CA ASP A 225 10.94 4.92 12.93
C ASP A 225 9.54 4.34 13.20
N GLY A 226 8.53 4.77 12.45
CA GLY A 226 7.16 4.32 12.60
C GLY A 226 6.32 5.24 13.47
N ILE A 227 5.17 4.73 13.95
CA ILE A 227 4.21 5.53 14.71
C ILE A 227 4.52 5.40 16.18
N CYS A 228 4.87 6.53 16.80
CA CYS A 228 5.28 6.57 18.21
C CYS A 228 4.08 6.73 19.15
N ASP A 229 4.13 6.03 20.28
CA ASP A 229 3.19 6.17 21.39
C ASP A 229 3.67 7.20 22.44
N ASP A 230 2.85 7.43 23.46
CA ASP A 230 3.16 8.38 24.55
C ASP A 230 4.36 7.96 25.42
N ASP A 231 4.82 6.71 25.31
CA ASP A 231 5.98 6.16 26.00
C ASP A 231 7.26 6.25 25.13
N ASP A 232 7.23 7.04 24.04
CA ASP A 232 8.28 7.20 23.04
C ASP A 232 8.67 5.87 22.32
N ARG A 233 7.79 4.86 22.33
CA ARG A 233 8.00 3.62 21.55
C ARG A 233 7.45 3.81 20.15
N CYS A 234 8.30 3.66 19.14
CA CYS A 234 7.89 3.78 17.75
C CYS A 234 7.65 2.39 17.15
N LEU A 235 6.44 2.22 16.62
CA LEU A 235 5.92 0.93 16.19
C LEU A 235 5.61 0.94 14.70
N VAL A 236 6.01 -0.14 14.04
CA VAL A 236 5.64 -0.45 12.65
C VAL A 236 4.67 -1.63 12.67
N ALA A 237 3.38 -1.36 12.46
CA ALA A 237 2.34 -2.39 12.47
C ALA A 237 2.31 -3.15 11.13
N LEU A 238 2.42 -4.48 11.20
CA LEU A 238 2.45 -5.35 10.03
C LEU A 238 1.04 -5.75 9.57
N ASP A 239 0.85 -5.83 8.26
CA ASP A 239 -0.40 -6.31 7.69
C ASP A 239 -0.53 -7.83 7.81
N ALA A 240 -1.69 -8.30 8.25
CA ALA A 240 -2.01 -9.72 8.27
C ALA A 240 -2.33 -10.24 6.87
N GLY A 241 -1.89 -11.47 6.59
CA GLY A 241 -2.26 -12.22 5.38
C GLY A 241 -1.60 -11.73 4.10
N SER A 242 -0.71 -10.73 4.15
CA SER A 242 -0.03 -10.19 2.97
C SER A 242 1.39 -10.76 2.80
N ALA A 243 1.98 -10.54 1.64
CA ALA A 243 3.42 -10.79 1.44
C ALA A 243 4.29 -9.69 2.07
N ASP A 244 3.71 -8.52 2.32
CA ASP A 244 4.35 -7.33 2.89
C ASP A 244 4.35 -7.34 4.44
N GLY A 245 3.58 -8.23 5.07
CA GLY A 245 3.49 -8.38 6.52
C GLY A 245 3.57 -9.84 6.96
N PHE A 246 2.72 -10.28 7.88
CA PHE A 246 2.80 -11.61 8.48
C PHE A 246 1.73 -12.57 7.98
N ARG A 247 2.00 -13.88 8.09
CA ARG A 247 1.04 -14.95 7.75
C ARG A 247 0.82 -15.86 8.94
N VAL A 248 -0.42 -16.34 9.10
CA VAL A 248 -0.76 -17.31 10.14
C VAL A 248 -0.78 -18.71 9.51
N ALA A 249 -0.01 -19.63 10.07
CA ALA A 249 0.00 -21.04 9.68
C ALA A 249 -1.24 -21.77 10.23
N GLU A 250 -1.51 -22.97 9.72
CA GLU A 250 -2.69 -23.77 10.13
C GLU A 250 -2.70 -24.12 11.62
N ASP A 251 -1.53 -24.23 12.24
CA ASP A 251 -1.36 -24.49 13.67
C ASP A 251 -1.46 -23.23 14.54
N GLY A 252 -1.70 -22.07 13.92
CA GLY A 252 -1.79 -20.77 14.57
C GLY A 252 -0.45 -20.04 14.74
N ARG A 253 0.69 -20.63 14.37
CA ARG A 253 1.97 -19.92 14.41
C ARG A 253 1.96 -18.75 13.43
N ILE A 254 2.59 -17.66 13.84
CA ILE A 254 2.69 -16.46 13.01
C ILE A 254 4.07 -16.42 12.37
N GLN A 255 4.11 -16.56 11.05
CA GLN A 255 5.29 -16.39 10.23
C GLN A 255 5.51 -14.91 9.92
N LEU A 256 6.67 -14.39 10.32
CA LEU A 256 7.10 -13.02 9.99
C LEU A 256 7.84 -13.01 8.65
N PRO A 257 7.96 -11.84 7.99
CA PRO A 257 8.95 -11.65 6.93
C PRO A 257 10.35 -11.98 7.46
N THR A 258 11.14 -12.73 6.69
CA THR A 258 12.49 -13.14 7.09
C THR A 258 13.36 -11.95 7.49
N ALA A 259 13.20 -10.81 6.81
CA ALA A 259 13.95 -9.60 7.10
C ALA A 259 13.70 -9.06 8.51
N VAL A 260 12.57 -9.36 9.17
CA VAL A 260 12.36 -9.00 10.58
C VAL A 260 13.45 -9.62 11.44
N CYS A 261 13.79 -10.89 11.23
CA CYS A 261 14.82 -11.58 12.01
C CYS A 261 16.22 -11.04 11.73
N ASP A 262 16.52 -10.72 10.48
CA ASP A 262 17.78 -10.09 10.10
C ASP A 262 17.93 -8.71 10.78
N GLN A 263 16.84 -7.93 10.82
CA GLN A 263 16.78 -6.61 11.42
C GLN A 263 16.82 -6.64 12.97
N VAL A 264 16.22 -7.66 13.60
CA VAL A 264 16.38 -7.94 15.04
C VAL A 264 17.84 -8.30 15.34
N ALA A 265 18.45 -9.19 14.56
CA ALA A 265 19.86 -9.58 14.74
C ALA A 265 20.81 -8.40 14.51
N ALA A 266 20.47 -7.47 13.62
CA ALA A 266 21.20 -6.24 13.37
C ALA A 266 20.94 -5.13 14.41
N GLY A 267 19.99 -5.33 15.34
CA GLY A 267 19.63 -4.35 16.37
C GLY A 267 18.83 -3.14 15.86
N LYS A 268 18.25 -3.22 14.66
CA LYS A 268 17.35 -2.19 14.11
C LYS A 268 15.92 -2.33 14.61
N ILE A 269 15.52 -3.56 14.94
CA ILE A 269 14.25 -3.86 15.64
C ILE A 269 14.59 -4.24 17.07
N ALA A 270 14.04 -3.52 18.04
CA ALA A 270 14.23 -3.75 19.47
C ALA A 270 13.39 -4.94 19.97
N ALA A 271 12.15 -5.05 19.49
CA ALA A 271 11.26 -6.15 19.85
C ALA A 271 10.20 -6.41 18.76
N VAL A 272 9.67 -7.63 18.74
CA VAL A 272 8.39 -7.93 18.09
C VAL A 272 7.33 -7.94 19.18
N VAL A 273 6.22 -7.24 18.95
CA VAL A 273 5.14 -7.11 19.92
C VAL A 273 3.82 -7.54 19.30
N THR A 274 2.93 -8.06 20.14
CA THR A 274 1.59 -8.50 19.73
C THR A 274 0.51 -7.84 20.57
N SER A 275 -0.67 -7.70 19.97
CA SER A 275 -1.88 -7.32 20.67
C SER A 275 -3.08 -8.15 20.19
N PRO A 276 -4.06 -8.42 21.07
CA PRO A 276 -5.25 -9.17 20.70
C PRO A 276 -6.13 -8.37 19.74
N VAL A 277 -6.73 -9.06 18.77
CA VAL A 277 -7.77 -8.47 17.93
C VAL A 277 -9.05 -8.28 18.75
N THR A 278 -9.61 -7.08 18.71
CA THR A 278 -10.86 -6.71 19.39
C THR A 278 -11.75 -5.91 18.46
N ALA A 279 -12.96 -5.53 18.91
CA ALA A 279 -13.83 -4.64 18.14
C ALA A 279 -13.24 -3.24 17.95
N ALA A 280 -12.41 -2.76 18.89
CA ALA A 280 -11.73 -1.47 18.79
C ALA A 280 -10.41 -1.59 18.00
N CYS A 281 -9.80 -2.78 17.98
CA CYS A 281 -8.55 -3.08 17.32
C CYS A 281 -8.71 -4.30 16.44
N VAL A 282 -9.36 -4.10 15.30
CA VAL A 282 -9.53 -5.14 14.29
C VAL A 282 -8.17 -5.61 13.78
N GLN A 283 -8.13 -6.72 13.06
CA GLN A 283 -6.85 -7.18 12.50
C GLN A 283 -6.37 -6.21 11.42
N LYS A 284 -5.13 -5.71 11.52
CA LYS A 284 -4.54 -4.86 10.49
C LYS A 284 -4.40 -5.64 9.18
N THR A 285 -4.81 -5.03 8.08
CA THR A 285 -4.67 -5.58 6.73
C THR A 285 -4.22 -4.47 5.79
N MET A 286 -3.82 -4.83 4.57
CA MET A 286 -3.40 -3.88 3.54
C MET A 286 -4.46 -2.82 3.21
N GLY A 287 -5.75 -3.18 3.30
CA GLY A 287 -6.85 -2.25 3.06
C GLY A 287 -7.27 -1.42 4.28
N LEU A 288 -6.62 -1.63 5.43
CA LEU A 288 -6.81 -0.84 6.64
C LEU A 288 -5.53 -0.02 6.92
N PRO A 289 -5.44 1.19 6.36
CA PRO A 289 -4.24 2.03 6.49
C PRO A 289 -4.07 2.51 7.93
N THR A 290 -2.87 2.99 8.28
CA THR A 290 -2.59 3.52 9.61
C THR A 290 -3.27 4.88 9.82
N CYS A 291 -3.68 5.15 11.07
CA CYS A 291 -4.17 6.47 11.45
C CYS A 291 -3.01 7.47 11.54
N GLY A 292 -3.27 8.73 11.22
CA GLY A 292 -2.30 9.80 11.32
C GLY A 292 -2.81 11.11 10.68
N PRO A 293 -2.20 12.27 10.98
CA PRO A 293 -2.58 13.55 10.36
C PRO A 293 -2.36 13.57 8.84
N TRP A 294 -1.53 12.67 8.32
CA TRP A 294 -1.33 12.45 6.88
C TRP A 294 -2.42 11.59 6.24
N SER A 295 -3.28 10.93 7.03
CA SER A 295 -4.09 9.83 6.52
C SER A 295 -5.26 10.33 5.67
N ALA A 296 -5.51 9.64 4.56
CA ALA A 296 -6.70 9.79 3.73
C ALA A 296 -7.89 8.98 4.27
N SER A 297 -7.66 8.17 5.30
CA SER A 297 -8.65 7.40 6.04
C SER A 297 -8.66 7.81 7.50
N GLY A 298 -9.82 7.70 8.14
CA GLY A 298 -10.03 8.13 9.50
C GLY A 298 -10.07 9.65 9.63
N SER A 299 -10.98 10.13 10.46
CA SER A 299 -11.09 11.55 10.84
C SER A 299 -10.39 11.85 12.17
N ALA A 300 -9.75 10.86 12.78
CA ALA A 300 -9.08 10.99 14.07
C ALA A 300 -7.64 11.50 13.89
N LYS A 301 -7.35 12.61 14.56
CA LYS A 301 -5.97 13.00 14.87
C LYS A 301 -5.42 11.97 15.88
N PRO A 302 -4.21 11.42 15.70
CA PRO A 302 -3.55 10.73 16.80
C PRO A 302 -3.37 11.68 17.99
#